data_AF-A0A2V5TQ73-F1
#
_entry.id   AF-A0A2V5TQ73-F1
#
_cell.length_a   1.000
_cell.length_b   1.000
_cell.length_c   1.000
_cell.angle_alpha   90.00
_cell.angle_beta   90.00
_cell.angle_gamma   90.00
#
_symmetry.space_group_name_H-M   'P 1'
#
loop_
_entity.id
_entity.type
_entity.pdbx_description
1 polymer ?
#
loop_
_entity_poly.entity_id
_entity_poly.type
_entity_poly.pdbx_seq_one_letter_code
_entity_poly.pdbx_strand_id
1 'polypeptide(L)'
;MTFLRYFLYVLGAALLSAVVGGAFASVVALISPAFVKGLFSPPEGASLTRYAAAVGMIWGVFIGAGVMGFCLGLVTLVQIAKVFTKKKSDNETPVAKHC
;
A
#
# COMPACT_ATOMS: atom_id res chain seq x y z
N MET A 1 -17.88 7.58 -18.30
CA MET A 1 -17.17 6.35 -17.85
C MET A 1 -15.86 6.69 -17.14
N THR A 2 -15.89 7.53 -16.11
CA THR A 2 -14.68 8.01 -15.42
C THR A 2 -14.41 7.20 -14.14
N PHE A 3 -15.49 6.76 -13.48
CA PHE A 3 -15.44 5.97 -12.24
C PHE A 3 -14.75 4.62 -12.42
N LEU A 4 -15.11 3.88 -13.47
CA LEU A 4 -14.53 2.54 -13.75
C LEU A 4 -13.01 2.62 -14.00
N ARG A 5 -12.54 3.68 -14.65
CA ARG A 5 -11.11 3.91 -14.88
C ARG A 5 -10.35 4.17 -13.59
N TYR A 6 -10.89 5.02 -12.71
CA TYR A 6 -10.29 5.25 -11.39
C TYR A 6 -10.32 4.00 -10.51
N PHE A 7 -11.41 3.25 -10.53
CA PHE A 7 -11.52 1.98 -9.83
C PHE A 7 -10.44 0.99 -10.28
N LEU A 8 -10.22 0.84 -11.59
CA LEU A 8 -9.17 -0.03 -12.13
C LEU A 8 -7.76 0.44 -11.77
N TYR A 9 -7.51 1.76 -11.71
CA TYR A 9 -6.22 2.28 -11.24
C TYR A 9 -5.97 1.99 -9.77
N VAL A 10 -6.97 2.19 -8.91
CA VAL A 10 -6.88 1.89 -7.47
C VAL A 10 -6.72 0.39 -7.25
N LEU A 11 -7.48 -0.43 -7.98
CA LEU A 11 -7.39 -1.89 -7.94
C LEU A 11 -6.00 -2.38 -8.38
N GLY A 12 -5.46 -1.81 -9.46
CA GLY A 12 -4.12 -2.12 -9.94
C GLY A 12 -3.02 -1.72 -8.94
N ALA A 13 -3.14 -0.53 -8.34
CA ALA A 13 -2.21 -0.09 -7.29
C ALA A 13 -2.29 -0.97 -6.05
N ALA A 14 -3.49 -1.40 -5.65
CA ALA A 14 -3.69 -2.32 -4.54
C ALA A 14 -3.10 -3.71 -4.82
N LEU A 15 -3.29 -4.24 -6.04
CA LEU A 15 -2.69 -5.50 -6.47
C LEU A 15 -1.16 -5.43 -6.48
N LEU A 16 -0.57 -4.36 -7.02
CA LEU A 16 0.88 -4.17 -6.99
C LEU A 16 1.41 -4.04 -5.56
N SER A 17 0.70 -3.31 -4.69
CA SER A 17 1.04 -3.21 -3.28
C SER A 17 1.00 -4.58 -2.58
N ALA A 18 0.00 -5.40 -2.87
CA ALA A 18 -0.11 -6.76 -2.34
C ALA A 18 1.02 -7.67 -2.83
N VAL A 19 1.42 -7.56 -4.10
CA VAL A 19 2.57 -8.30 -4.66
C VAL A 19 3.87 -7.89 -3.97
N VAL A 20 4.09 -6.59 -3.76
CA VAL A 20 5.27 -6.08 -3.05
C VAL A 20 5.28 -6.53 -1.59
N GLY A 21 4.13 -6.46 -0.89
CA GLY A 21 3.99 -6.96 0.47
C GLY A 21 4.21 -8.47 0.58
N GLY A 22 3.70 -9.25 -0.38
CA GLY A 22 3.92 -10.69 -0.46
C GLY A 22 5.38 -11.06 -0.77
N ALA A 23 6.04 -10.33 -1.67
CA ALA A 23 7.47 -10.51 -1.94
C ALA A 23 8.32 -10.20 -0.70
N PHE A 24 8.00 -9.13 0.02
CA PHE A 24 8.64 -8.82 1.30
C PHE A 24 8.46 -9.95 2.32
N ALA A 25 7.24 -10.47 2.48
CA ALA A 25 6.96 -11.59 3.36
C ALA A 25 7.74 -12.87 2.95
N SER A 26 7.86 -13.12 1.64
CA SER A 26 8.62 -14.25 1.11
C SER A 26 10.12 -14.13 1.41
N VAL A 27 10.70 -12.94 1.26
CA VAL A 27 12.11 -12.68 1.60
C VAL A 27 12.34 -12.84 3.11
N VAL A 28 11.44 -12.34 3.95
CA VAL A 28 11.50 -12.53 5.40
C VAL A 28 11.47 -14.01 5.76
N ALA A 29 10.65 -14.81 5.07
CA ALA A 29 10.59 -16.26 5.28
C ALA A 29 11.88 -17.00 4.90
N LEU A 30 12.60 -16.54 3.88
CA LEU A 30 13.89 -17.11 3.49
C LEU A 30 15.02 -16.74 4.46
N ILE A 31 15.06 -15.48 4.93
CA ILE A 31 16.14 -15.00 5.80
C ILE A 31 15.97 -15.50 7.24
N SER A 32 14.73 -15.56 7.75
CA SER A 32 14.47 -15.95 9.13
C SER A 32 13.28 -16.92 9.22
N PRO A 33 13.48 -18.19 8.82
CA PRO A 33 12.46 -19.22 8.97
C PRO A 33 12.12 -19.48 10.45
N ALA A 34 13.06 -19.22 11.36
CA ALA A 34 12.82 -19.30 12.81
C ALA A 34 11.84 -18.21 13.30
N PHE A 35 11.90 -16.99 12.75
CA PHE A 35 10.95 -15.93 13.05
C PHE A 35 9.55 -16.28 12.52
N VAL A 36 9.45 -16.85 11.32
CA VAL A 36 8.16 -17.29 10.77
C VAL A 36 7.59 -18.46 11.55
N LYS A 37 8.39 -19.48 11.89
CA LYS A 37 7.95 -20.59 12.74
C LYS A 37 7.53 -20.12 14.14
N GLY A 38 8.28 -19.18 14.72
CA GLY A 38 7.94 -18.51 15.97
C GLY A 38 6.83 -17.46 15.87
N LEU A 39 6.29 -17.17 14.68
CA LEU A 39 5.07 -16.35 14.47
C LEU A 39 3.81 -17.22 14.35
N PHE A 40 3.97 -18.51 14.04
CA PHE A 40 2.87 -19.47 13.89
C PHE A 40 2.83 -20.56 14.97
N SER A 41 3.85 -20.71 15.79
CA SER A 41 3.85 -21.60 16.96
C SER A 41 4.34 -20.88 18.22
N PRO A 42 3.59 -20.95 19.33
CA PRO A 42 4.06 -20.47 20.61
C PRO A 42 5.27 -21.33 21.07
N PRO A 43 6.34 -20.71 21.60
CA PRO A 43 7.45 -21.46 22.20
C PRO A 43 6.95 -22.37 23.31
N GLU A 44 7.48 -23.59 23.42
CA GLU A 44 7.11 -24.51 24.49
C GLU A 44 7.34 -23.84 25.87
N GLY A 45 6.27 -23.70 26.65
CA GLY A 45 6.28 -23.05 27.96
C GLY A 45 5.99 -21.54 27.99
N ALA A 46 5.79 -20.88 26.84
CA ALA A 46 5.43 -19.46 26.79
C ALA A 46 3.92 -19.24 27.00
N SER A 47 3.54 -18.18 27.74
CA SER A 47 2.13 -17.85 27.92
C SER A 47 1.49 -17.40 26.61
N LEU A 48 0.43 -18.11 26.20
CA LEU A 48 -0.30 -17.89 24.94
C LEU A 48 -0.71 -16.42 24.75
N THR A 49 -1.06 -15.74 25.83
CA THR A 49 -1.47 -14.33 25.85
C THR A 49 -0.33 -13.38 25.48
N ARG A 50 0.90 -13.62 25.96
CA ARG A 50 2.08 -12.80 25.61
C ARG A 50 2.49 -13.02 24.16
N TYR A 51 2.38 -14.25 23.70
CA TYR A 51 2.60 -14.61 22.31
C TYR A 51 1.59 -13.90 21.38
N ALA A 52 0.30 -14.02 21.66
CA ALA A 52 -0.75 -13.36 20.88
C ALA A 52 -0.62 -11.83 20.89
N ALA A 53 -0.22 -11.22 22.02
CA ALA A 53 0.04 -9.79 22.11
C ALA A 53 1.25 -9.36 21.27
N ALA A 54 2.35 -10.12 21.28
CA ALA A 54 3.53 -9.82 20.48
C ALA A 54 3.26 -9.97 18.97
N VAL A 55 2.62 -11.07 18.58
CA VAL A 55 2.17 -11.31 17.21
C VAL A 55 1.21 -10.20 16.76
N GLY A 56 0.24 -9.86 17.62
CA GLY A 56 -0.73 -8.79 17.38
C GLY A 56 -0.09 -7.41 17.19
N MET A 57 0.96 -7.08 17.95
CA MET A 57 1.72 -5.84 17.75
C MET A 57 2.45 -5.82 16.41
N ILE A 58 3.10 -6.92 16.03
CA ILE A 58 3.81 -7.03 14.75
C ILE A 58 2.82 -6.86 13.59
N TRP A 59 1.74 -7.65 13.57
CA TRP A 59 0.71 -7.56 12.55
C TRP A 59 -0.01 -6.21 12.57
N GLY A 60 -0.26 -5.63 13.74
CA GLY A 60 -0.86 -4.31 13.89
C GLY A 60 -0.04 -3.20 13.25
N VAL A 61 1.29 -3.22 13.41
CA VAL A 61 2.19 -2.26 12.75
C VAL A 61 2.19 -2.46 11.23
N PHE A 62 2.22 -3.70 10.74
CA PHE A 62 2.16 -3.97 9.30
C PHE A 62 0.84 -3.54 8.66
N ILE A 63 -0.30 -3.84 9.30
CA ILE A 63 -1.63 -3.41 8.83
C ILE A 63 -1.74 -1.88 8.90
N GLY A 64 -1.32 -1.28 10.01
CA GLY A 64 -1.34 0.17 10.19
C GLY A 64 -0.49 0.91 9.14
N ALA A 65 0.76 0.48 8.96
CA ALA A 65 1.65 1.04 7.94
C ALA A 65 1.13 0.80 6.51
N GLY A 66 0.56 -0.38 6.24
CA GLY A 66 -0.05 -0.72 4.96
C GLY A 66 -1.24 0.18 4.62
N VAL A 67 -2.17 0.37 5.57
CA VAL A 67 -3.33 1.25 5.39
C VAL A 67 -2.90 2.71 5.26
N MET A 68 -1.98 3.18 6.11
CA MET A 68 -1.48 4.56 6.04
C MET A 68 -0.77 4.84 4.72
N GLY A 69 0.10 3.92 4.27
CA GLY A 69 0.81 3.99 3.00
C GLY A 69 -0.14 3.95 1.80
N PHE A 70 -1.19 3.13 1.86
CA PHE A 70 -2.24 3.11 0.83
C PHE A 70 -3.02 4.42 0.78
N CYS A 71 -3.46 4.95 1.93
CA CYS A 71 -4.18 6.22 2.00
C CYS A 71 -3.34 7.39 1.45
N LEU A 72 -2.07 7.49 1.87
CA LEU A 72 -1.16 8.50 1.36
C LEU A 72 -0.87 8.29 -0.14
N GLY A 73 -0.69 7.04 -0.58
CA GLY A 73 -0.51 6.69 -1.98
C GLY A 73 -1.67 7.16 -2.85
N LEU A 74 -2.92 6.91 -2.42
CA LEU A 74 -4.12 7.38 -3.12
C LEU A 74 -4.20 8.90 -3.20
N VAL A 75 -3.94 9.61 -2.10
CA VAL A 75 -3.91 11.09 -2.08
C VAL A 75 -2.88 11.62 -3.07
N THR A 76 -1.69 11.02 -3.08
CA THR A 76 -0.60 11.41 -3.98
C THR A 76 -0.97 11.15 -5.44
N LEU A 77 -1.59 10.01 -5.74
CA LEU A 77 -2.07 9.67 -7.08
C LEU A 77 -3.14 10.65 -7.58
N VAL A 78 -4.08 11.03 -6.71
CA VAL A 78 -5.13 12.02 -7.03
C VAL A 78 -4.52 13.41 -7.26
N GLN A 79 -3.52 13.81 -6.46
CA GLN A 79 -2.79 15.08 -6.65
C GLN A 79 -2.05 15.10 -7.99
N ILE A 80 -1.31 14.02 -8.31
CA ILE A 80 -0.60 13.87 -9.58
C ILE A 80 -1.58 13.93 -10.75
N ALA A 81 -2.68 13.17 -10.69
CA ALA A 81 -3.71 13.18 -11.73
C ALA A 81 -4.28 14.59 -11.97
N LYS A 82 -4.54 15.35 -10.90
CA LYS A 82 -4.99 16.76 -10.97
C LYS A 82 -3.96 17.69 -11.62
N VAL A 83 -2.68 17.53 -11.29
CA VAL A 83 -1.60 18.33 -11.90
C VAL A 83 -1.50 18.03 -13.40
N PHE A 84 -1.59 16.77 -13.80
CA PHE A 84 -1.58 16.39 -15.21
C PHE A 84 -2.81 16.88 -15.98
N THR A 85 -4.01 16.86 -15.37
CA THR A 85 -5.20 17.44 -16.03
C THR A 85 -5.10 18.95 -16.15
N LYS A 86 -4.57 19.64 -15.13
CA LYS A 86 -4.34 21.09 -15.18
C LYS A 86 -3.32 21.47 -16.26
N LYS A 87 -2.20 20.74 -16.36
CA LYS A 87 -1.16 20.96 -17.39
C LYS A 87 -1.69 20.73 -18.81
N LYS A 88 -2.66 19.83 -18.98
CA LYS A 88 -3.33 19.62 -20.26
C LYS A 88 -4.27 20.78 -20.61
N SER A 89 -5.00 21.32 -19.64
CA SER A 89 -5.91 22.46 -19.83
C SER A 89 -5.18 23.76 -20.21
N ASP A 90 -3.99 24.02 -19.64
CA ASP A 90 -3.19 25.20 -20.02
C ASP A 90 -2.68 25.11 -21.48
N ASN A 91 -2.37 23.90 -21.95
CA ASN A 91 -1.92 23.64 -23.32
C ASN A 91 -3.05 23.71 -24.36
N GLU A 92 -4.31 23.74 -23.91
CA GLU A 92 -5.50 23.88 -24.76
C GLU A 92 -6.11 25.29 -24.67
N THR A 93 -5.44 26.26 -24.04
CA THR A 93 -5.82 27.68 -24.16
C THR A 93 -5.44 28.14 -25.57
N PRO A 94 -6.41 28.39 -26.47
CA PRO A 94 -6.11 28.76 -27.84
C PRO A 94 -5.46 30.14 -27.81
N VAL A 95 -4.39 30.27 -28.60
CA VAL A 95 -3.92 31.54 -29.12
C VAL A 95 -5.09 32.21 -29.82
N ALA A 96 -5.84 33.04 -29.09
CA ALA A 96 -6.85 33.91 -29.66
C ALA A 96 -6.86 35.22 -28.89
N LYS A 97 -6.50 36.27 -29.64
CA LYS A 97 -6.61 37.71 -29.37
C LYS A 97 -5.47 38.33 -28.58
N HIS A 98 -4.49 38.84 -29.33
CA HIS A 98 -4.19 40.26 -29.27
C HIS A 98 -3.51 40.73 -30.56
N CYS A 99 -4.12 41.77 -31.15
CA CYS A 99 -3.70 42.64 -32.26
C CYS A 99 -3.78 42.06 -33.68
#